data_AF-A0A412J928-F1
#
_entry.id   AF-A0A412J928-F1
#
_cell.length_a   1.000
_cell.length_b   1.000
_cell.length_c   1.000
_cell.angle_alpha   90.00
_cell.angle_beta   90.00
_cell.angle_gamma   90.00
#
_symmetry.space_group_name_H-M   'P 1'
#
loop_
_entity.id
_entity.type
_entity.pdbx_description
1 polymer ?
#
loop_
_entity_poly.entity_id
_entity_poly.type
_entity_poly.pdbx_seq_one_letter_code
_entity_poly.pdbx_strand_id
1 'polypeptide(L)'
;MYKNEDGKVLRLKSGIVNLKTKDVTQNTEYTTDTNETGYVNGNYGADAQYLGTSFNGKKVHFKISGVQAWTDINNVELYLYNDSYILSTYYVYNHSLIHTISTDLFQGNVNSIAIGPAPKFMKEDTIYYSYDGHYFYTNYENLVNDNKVNKDPYYNYYQYIPHRTTSYLNNSIYNAYLDQYGVSDESALYNQADLFFKVQNKYSINATMMYALALNESGLGLSQYALEYHNLFGHAAIDENPDNANQYSSLAECVKQHAYNFLQQGYLNPNDSRYHGSWFGDKASGINVNYASDPYWGEKAASFYYHLDEDGIDQEKNPIKTIQLSKDLKVYAPNKKDVLYTYKKGDIVSVHILKDGIGYYKISSEAPVKNNDLNVNSKYKNSYVYIKKSDFK
;
A
#
# COMPACT_ATOMS: atom_id res chain seq x y z
N MET A 1 -5.80 24.09 24.73
CA MET A 1 -4.76 24.34 23.73
C MET A 1 -3.60 25.02 24.45
N TYR A 2 -2.37 24.56 24.23
CA TYR A 2 -1.15 25.19 24.75
C TYR A 2 -0.29 25.68 23.60
N LYS A 3 0.25 26.90 23.70
CA LYS A 3 1.05 27.58 22.69
C LYS A 3 2.42 27.98 23.26
N ASN A 4 3.45 28.09 22.41
CA ASN A 4 4.71 28.72 22.80
C ASN A 4 4.62 30.26 22.73
N GLU A 5 5.71 30.95 23.05
CA GLU A 5 5.82 32.42 23.03
C GLU A 5 5.57 33.01 21.63
N ASP A 6 5.93 32.29 20.58
CA ASP A 6 5.68 32.67 19.17
C ASP A 6 4.24 32.38 18.70
N GLY A 7 3.37 31.87 19.59
CA GLY A 7 1.99 31.54 19.29
C GLY A 7 1.77 30.19 18.58
N LYS A 8 2.83 29.40 18.36
CA LYS A 8 2.76 28.05 17.79
C LYS A 8 2.04 27.10 18.75
N VAL A 9 1.04 26.39 18.25
CA VAL A 9 0.31 25.37 19.02
C VAL A 9 1.21 24.16 19.25
N LEU A 10 1.43 23.80 20.52
CA LEU A 10 2.26 22.67 20.91
C LEU A 10 1.44 21.48 21.44
N ARG A 11 0.21 21.72 21.94
CA ARG A 11 -0.65 20.66 22.48
C ARG A 11 -2.13 20.99 22.33
N LEU A 12 -2.89 19.97 21.95
CA LEU A 12 -4.34 19.99 21.80
C LEU A 12 -4.99 18.94 22.72
N LYS A 13 -6.31 19.02 22.92
CA LYS A 13 -7.10 17.93 23.51
C LYS A 13 -7.45 16.90 22.43
N SER A 14 -7.85 17.40 21.27
CA SER A 14 -8.09 16.70 20.01
C SER A 14 -7.88 17.70 18.86
N GLY A 15 -7.60 17.20 17.66
CA GLY A 15 -7.40 18.05 16.50
C GLY A 15 -6.68 17.34 15.35
N ILE A 16 -6.23 18.14 14.39
CA ILE A 16 -5.60 17.69 13.16
C ILE A 16 -4.11 18.02 13.22
N VAL A 17 -3.30 17.12 12.69
CA VAL A 17 -1.90 17.36 12.40
C VAL A 17 -1.78 17.69 10.92
N ASN A 18 -1.32 18.90 10.59
CA ASN A 18 -0.94 19.29 9.24
C ASN A 18 0.49 18.82 8.97
N LEU A 19 0.64 17.93 8.00
CA LEU A 19 1.92 17.41 7.52
C LEU A 19 2.47 18.22 6.35
N LYS A 20 1.65 19.06 5.69
CA LYS A 20 2.09 19.93 4.60
C LYS A 20 2.75 21.20 5.15
N THR A 21 4.00 21.04 5.55
CA THR A 21 4.83 22.10 6.16
C THR A 21 6.18 22.28 5.45
N LYS A 22 6.46 21.43 4.44
CA LYS A 22 7.74 21.35 3.73
C LYS A 22 7.51 21.30 2.22
N ASP A 23 8.58 21.59 1.47
CA ASP A 23 8.60 21.43 0.02
C ASP A 23 8.32 19.98 -0.42
N VAL A 24 7.83 19.79 -1.64
CA VAL A 24 7.50 18.47 -2.19
C VAL A 24 8.69 17.51 -2.23
N THR A 25 9.92 18.01 -2.23
CA THR A 25 11.16 17.21 -2.22
C THR A 25 11.60 16.77 -0.81
N GLN A 26 10.88 17.20 0.24
CA GLN A 26 11.24 16.95 1.64
C GLN A 26 10.20 16.11 2.35
N ASN A 27 10.65 15.16 3.15
CA ASN A 27 9.78 14.28 3.93
C ASN A 27 9.69 14.70 5.40
N THR A 28 8.61 14.27 6.04
CA THR A 28 8.44 14.26 7.49
C THR A 28 8.77 12.87 8.00
N GLU A 29 9.94 12.76 8.62
CA GLU A 29 10.40 11.55 9.31
C GLU A 29 9.60 11.33 10.60
N TYR A 30 9.37 10.06 10.94
CA TYR A 30 8.69 9.65 12.16
C TYR A 30 9.27 8.37 12.76
N THR A 31 8.89 8.08 14.00
CA THR A 31 9.14 6.80 14.67
C THR A 31 7.81 6.20 15.14
N THR A 32 7.50 4.97 14.73
CA THR A 32 6.27 4.27 15.11
C THR A 32 6.24 3.92 16.59
N ASP A 33 5.07 3.54 17.11
CA ASP A 33 4.94 3.00 18.47
C ASP A 33 5.72 1.69 18.70
N THR A 34 6.12 1.00 17.63
CA THR A 34 6.98 -0.20 17.67
C THR A 34 8.47 0.13 17.56
N ASN A 35 8.85 1.42 17.52
CA ASN A 35 10.20 1.95 17.34
C ASN A 35 10.82 1.76 15.95
N GLU A 36 10.01 1.54 14.92
CA GLU A 36 10.46 1.56 13.52
C GLU A 36 10.49 2.99 13.00
N THR A 37 11.48 3.32 12.18
CA THR A 37 11.57 4.62 11.52
C THR A 37 10.85 4.59 10.17
N GLY A 38 10.16 5.66 9.82
CA GLY A 38 9.55 5.80 8.50
C GLY A 38 9.34 7.26 8.15
N TYR A 39 8.72 7.49 6.99
CA TYR A 39 8.55 8.82 6.45
C TYR A 39 7.25 8.96 5.65
N VAL A 40 6.70 10.18 5.66
CA VAL A 40 5.59 10.61 4.79
C VAL A 40 5.90 11.97 4.16
N ASN A 41 5.23 12.30 3.06
CA ASN A 41 5.29 13.61 2.45
C ASN A 41 3.92 14.29 2.48
N GLY A 42 3.86 15.44 3.17
CA GLY A 42 2.62 16.19 3.36
C GLY A 42 2.00 16.75 2.08
N ASN A 43 2.74 16.82 0.97
CA ASN A 43 2.22 17.26 -0.32
C ASN A 43 1.34 16.19 -0.99
N TYR A 44 1.47 14.91 -0.60
CA TYR A 44 0.64 13.82 -1.10
C TYR A 44 -0.49 13.41 -0.15
N GLY A 45 -0.38 13.79 1.13
CA GLY A 45 -1.41 13.62 2.16
C GLY A 45 -1.17 14.60 3.30
N ALA A 46 -1.97 15.65 3.37
CA ALA A 46 -1.71 16.80 4.23
C ALA A 46 -2.22 16.61 5.67
N ASP A 47 -3.27 15.83 5.88
CA ASP A 47 -3.95 15.73 7.15
C ASP A 47 -3.77 14.38 7.85
N ALA A 48 -3.61 14.44 9.16
CA ALA A 48 -3.48 13.27 10.03
C ALA A 48 -4.24 13.49 11.35
N GLN A 49 -4.63 12.38 12.01
CA GLN A 49 -5.23 12.45 13.34
C GLN A 49 -4.20 12.90 14.37
N TYR A 50 -4.53 13.86 15.23
CA TYR A 50 -3.75 14.12 16.43
C TYR A 50 -4.08 13.09 17.52
N LEU A 51 -3.06 12.41 18.04
CA LEU A 51 -3.19 11.45 19.14
C LEU A 51 -2.57 11.94 20.45
N GLY A 52 -1.70 12.94 20.40
CA GLY A 52 -1.09 13.53 21.59
C GLY A 52 0.20 14.30 21.34
N THR A 53 0.72 14.91 22.39
CA THR A 53 2.06 15.52 22.40
C THR A 53 2.84 14.91 23.55
N SER A 54 4.12 14.61 23.34
CA SER A 54 5.02 14.09 24.36
C SER A 54 5.04 15.00 25.60
N PHE A 55 5.40 14.45 26.76
CA PHE A 55 5.41 15.20 28.02
C PHE A 55 6.27 16.47 27.93
N ASN A 56 7.46 16.36 27.33
CA ASN A 56 8.39 17.47 27.11
C ASN A 56 7.99 18.43 25.97
N GLY A 57 6.87 18.21 25.29
CA GLY A 57 6.34 19.09 24.24
C GLY A 57 7.08 19.04 22.90
N LYS A 58 8.08 18.17 22.73
CA LYS A 58 8.94 18.13 21.55
C LYS A 58 8.45 17.23 20.42
N LYS A 59 7.57 16.27 20.70
CA LYS A 59 7.05 15.33 19.70
C LYS A 59 5.53 15.29 19.67
N VAL A 60 4.96 15.07 18.50
CA VAL A 60 3.54 14.84 18.26
C VAL A 60 3.31 13.40 17.87
N HIS A 61 2.33 12.77 18.50
CA HIS A 61 1.80 11.47 18.12
C HIS A 61 0.65 11.68 17.14
N PHE A 62 0.70 11.00 15.99
CA PHE A 62 -0.30 11.15 14.93
C PHE A 62 -0.63 9.81 14.28
N LYS A 63 -1.79 9.76 13.61
CA LYS A 63 -2.21 8.63 12.76
C LYS A 63 -2.43 9.07 11.32
N ILE A 64 -1.81 8.37 10.38
CA ILE A 64 -2.04 8.56 8.94
C ILE A 64 -1.85 7.22 8.22
N SER A 65 -2.71 6.90 7.25
CA SER A 65 -2.56 5.68 6.42
C SER A 65 -2.23 4.43 7.25
N GLY A 66 -2.96 4.23 8.35
CA GLY A 66 -2.83 3.09 9.25
C GLY A 66 -1.75 3.25 10.31
N VAL A 67 -0.64 3.94 10.03
CA VAL A 67 0.49 4.05 10.96
C VAL A 67 0.19 5.03 12.10
N GLN A 68 0.55 4.65 13.33
CA GLN A 68 0.62 5.54 14.49
C GLN A 68 2.08 5.81 14.81
N ALA A 69 2.46 7.09 14.82
CA ALA A 69 3.85 7.48 14.89
C ALA A 69 4.11 8.84 15.51
N TRP A 70 5.35 9.04 15.94
CA TRP A 70 5.86 10.24 16.58
C TRP A 70 6.80 11.00 15.66
N THR A 71 6.56 12.29 15.47
CA THR A 71 7.48 13.21 14.76
C THR A 71 7.82 14.42 15.63
N ASP A 72 8.90 15.13 15.28
CA ASP A 72 9.25 16.40 15.92
C ASP A 72 8.13 17.44 15.69
N ILE A 73 7.74 18.16 16.73
CA ILE A 73 6.72 19.22 16.67
C ILE A 73 7.07 20.30 15.63
N ASN A 74 8.34 20.43 15.24
CA ASN A 74 8.80 21.37 14.21
C ASN A 74 8.61 20.88 12.77
N ASN A 75 8.29 19.60 12.57
CA ASN A 75 7.95 19.08 11.26
C ASN A 75 6.46 19.25 10.92
N VAL A 76 5.63 19.68 11.87
CA VAL A 76 4.17 19.70 11.70
C VAL A 76 3.53 20.94 12.31
N GLU A 77 2.29 21.18 11.94
CA GLU A 77 1.43 22.18 12.59
C GLU A 77 0.19 21.52 13.18
N LEU A 78 -0.33 22.09 14.26
CA LEU A 78 -1.47 21.55 14.99
C LEU A 78 -2.67 22.50 14.90
N TYR A 79 -3.82 21.97 14.48
CA TYR A 79 -5.05 22.73 14.32
C TYR A 79 -6.18 22.10 15.12
N LEU A 80 -6.98 22.94 15.80
CA LEU A 80 -8.28 22.50 16.31
C LEU A 80 -9.18 22.22 15.13
N TYR A 81 -9.95 21.14 15.18
CA TYR A 81 -10.90 20.82 14.12
C TYR A 81 -11.83 22.00 13.80
N ASN A 82 -12.05 22.22 12.51
CA ASN A 82 -12.98 23.21 11.96
C ASN A 82 -13.61 22.63 10.68
N ASP A 83 -14.92 22.77 10.51
CA ASP A 83 -15.64 22.31 9.32
C ASP A 83 -15.19 22.99 8.02
N SER A 84 -14.48 24.13 8.10
CA SER A 84 -13.91 24.80 6.94
C SER A 84 -12.68 24.12 6.37
N TYR A 85 -12.09 23.15 7.08
CA TYR A 85 -10.89 22.47 6.60
C TYR A 85 -11.22 21.40 5.57
N ILE A 86 -10.32 21.26 4.61
CA ILE A 86 -10.38 20.23 3.60
C ILE A 86 -9.63 19.01 4.15
N LEU A 87 -10.39 18.04 4.64
CA LEU A 87 -9.85 16.80 5.22
C LEU A 87 -9.95 15.64 4.22
N SER A 88 -9.09 14.64 4.43
CA SER A 88 -9.23 13.38 3.71
C SER A 88 -10.53 12.68 4.13
N THR A 89 -11.33 12.28 3.16
CA THR A 89 -12.66 11.70 3.38
C THR A 89 -12.98 10.61 2.37
N TYR A 90 -13.94 9.75 2.72
CA TYR A 90 -14.40 8.66 1.90
C TYR A 90 -15.89 8.80 1.62
N TYR A 91 -16.34 8.40 0.43
CA TYR A 91 -17.76 8.32 0.09
C TYR A 91 -18.01 7.24 -0.96
N VAL A 92 -19.28 6.87 -1.14
CA VAL A 92 -19.69 5.90 -2.16
C VAL A 92 -20.15 6.64 -3.40
N TYR A 93 -19.62 6.25 -4.56
CA TYR A 93 -20.04 6.75 -5.87
C TYR A 93 -19.93 5.65 -6.91
N ASN A 94 -20.97 5.45 -7.72
CA ASN A 94 -21.04 4.39 -8.74
C ASN A 94 -20.57 3.02 -8.20
N HIS A 95 -21.10 2.60 -7.05
CA HIS A 95 -20.74 1.34 -6.35
C HIS A 95 -19.28 1.23 -5.88
N SER A 96 -18.45 2.25 -6.10
CA SER A 96 -17.05 2.30 -5.68
C SER A 96 -16.89 3.11 -4.40
N LEU A 97 -15.94 2.70 -3.56
CA LEU A 97 -15.41 3.51 -2.49
C LEU A 97 -14.45 4.53 -3.09
N ILE A 98 -14.76 5.81 -2.93
CA ILE A 98 -13.89 6.91 -3.32
C ILE A 98 -13.16 7.40 -2.08
N HIS A 99 -11.84 7.57 -2.20
CA HIS A 99 -11.04 8.32 -1.23
C HIS A 99 -10.70 9.68 -1.84
N THR A 100 -11.14 10.74 -1.19
CA THR A 100 -10.76 12.13 -1.46
C THR A 100 -9.64 12.50 -0.52
N ILE A 101 -8.42 12.54 -1.04
CA ILE A 101 -7.19 12.81 -0.29
C ILE A 101 -6.96 14.32 -0.23
N SER A 102 -6.84 14.87 0.97
CA SER A 102 -6.45 16.26 1.16
C SER A 102 -4.96 16.45 0.89
N THR A 103 -4.65 17.38 -0.02
CA THR A 103 -3.26 17.83 -0.27
C THR A 103 -3.01 19.25 0.23
N ASP A 104 -4.00 19.87 0.87
CA ASP A 104 -3.89 21.16 1.55
C ASP A 104 -5.13 21.36 2.43
N LEU A 105 -4.95 21.71 3.70
CA LEU A 105 -6.06 21.93 4.62
C LEU A 105 -6.91 23.17 4.28
N PHE A 106 -6.34 24.14 3.56
CA PHE A 106 -6.92 25.47 3.36
C PHE A 106 -7.18 25.78 1.88
N GLN A 107 -6.34 25.26 0.99
CA GLN A 107 -6.39 25.57 -0.43
C GLN A 107 -6.82 24.36 -1.27
N GLY A 108 -8.14 24.16 -1.37
CA GLY A 108 -8.92 23.57 -2.47
C GLY A 108 -8.56 22.23 -3.14
N ASN A 109 -7.32 21.74 -3.08
CA ASN A 109 -6.87 20.66 -3.95
C ASN A 109 -7.02 19.31 -3.23
N VAL A 110 -8.02 18.57 -3.68
CA VAL A 110 -8.22 17.17 -3.30
C VAL A 110 -7.92 16.26 -4.48
N ASN A 111 -7.25 15.14 -4.23
CA ASN A 111 -7.11 14.07 -5.20
C ASN A 111 -8.15 12.99 -4.89
N SER A 112 -9.06 12.72 -5.81
CA SER A 112 -10.10 11.70 -5.61
C SER A 112 -9.79 10.45 -6.42
N ILE A 113 -9.74 9.31 -5.74
CA ILE A 113 -9.44 8.01 -6.34
C ILE A 113 -10.52 6.98 -5.98
N ALA A 114 -10.97 6.21 -6.96
CA ALA A 114 -11.81 5.04 -6.73
C ALA A 114 -10.91 3.87 -6.32
N ILE A 115 -10.96 3.47 -5.05
CA ILE A 115 -9.99 2.52 -4.50
C ILE A 115 -10.46 1.07 -4.62
N GLY A 116 -11.76 0.83 -4.78
CA GLY A 116 -12.33 -0.51 -4.91
C GLY A 116 -13.85 -0.51 -4.70
N PRO A 117 -14.50 -1.68 -4.66
CA PRO A 117 -15.93 -1.79 -4.39
C PRO A 117 -16.29 -1.22 -3.01
N ALA A 118 -17.39 -0.48 -2.94
CA ALA A 118 -17.89 0.09 -1.71
C ALA A 118 -18.29 -1.00 -0.70
N PRO A 119 -17.82 -0.94 0.56
CA PRO A 119 -18.25 -1.90 1.56
C PRO A 119 -19.72 -1.70 1.92
N LYS A 120 -20.45 -2.81 2.12
CA LYS A 120 -21.91 -2.82 2.32
C LYS A 120 -22.42 -2.00 3.52
N PHE A 121 -21.56 -1.67 4.48
CA PHE A 121 -21.95 -0.86 5.64
C PHE A 121 -21.96 0.65 5.34
N MET A 122 -21.36 1.08 4.23
CA MET A 122 -21.39 2.45 3.77
C MET A 122 -22.64 2.73 2.95
N LYS A 123 -23.10 3.98 3.03
CA LYS A 123 -24.26 4.49 2.31
C LYS A 123 -23.83 5.55 1.32
N GLU A 124 -24.54 5.63 0.21
CA GLU A 124 -24.49 6.78 -0.70
C GLU A 124 -24.89 8.06 0.05
N ASP A 125 -24.50 9.21 -0.50
CA ASP A 125 -24.74 10.55 0.06
C ASP A 125 -24.23 10.76 1.50
N THR A 126 -23.30 9.91 1.96
CA THR A 126 -22.68 10.00 3.29
C THR A 126 -21.17 10.17 3.16
N ILE A 127 -20.62 11.18 3.84
CA ILE A 127 -19.18 11.39 3.97
C ILE A 127 -18.68 10.62 5.20
N TYR A 128 -17.59 9.89 5.01
CA TYR A 128 -16.90 9.14 6.06
C TYR A 128 -15.48 9.67 6.26
N TYR A 129 -15.00 9.57 7.48
CA TYR A 129 -13.63 9.89 7.86
C TYR A 129 -12.90 8.61 8.22
N SER A 130 -11.61 8.53 7.90
CA SER A 130 -10.72 7.47 8.36
C SER A 130 -9.26 7.86 8.16
N TYR A 131 -8.41 7.57 9.14
CA TYR A 131 -6.94 7.71 9.02
C TYR A 131 -6.23 6.35 8.96
N ASP A 132 -6.97 5.25 8.84
CA ASP A 132 -6.43 3.92 8.52
C ASP A 132 -7.03 3.28 7.26
N GLY A 133 -8.10 3.83 6.70
CA GLY A 133 -8.80 3.20 5.58
C GLY A 133 -9.48 1.88 5.95
N HIS A 134 -9.59 1.55 7.26
CA HIS A 134 -10.11 0.28 7.76
C HIS A 134 -11.32 0.45 8.68
N TYR A 135 -11.29 1.48 9.52
CA TYR A 135 -12.40 1.89 10.39
C TYR A 135 -12.89 3.27 9.98
N PHE A 136 -14.20 3.39 9.85
CA PHE A 136 -14.83 4.59 9.29
C PHE A 136 -15.76 5.24 10.30
N TYR A 137 -15.85 6.57 10.20
CA TYR A 137 -16.61 7.41 11.11
C TYR A 137 -17.47 8.39 10.32
N THR A 138 -18.71 8.66 10.75
CA THR A 138 -19.65 9.54 10.02
C THR A 138 -19.41 11.03 10.25
N ASN A 139 -18.57 11.39 11.22
CA ASN A 139 -18.15 12.76 11.50
C ASN A 139 -16.85 12.75 12.32
N TYR A 140 -16.22 13.92 12.42
CA TYR A 140 -14.94 14.06 13.11
C TYR A 140 -15.03 13.80 14.62
N GLU A 141 -16.15 14.14 15.27
CA GLU A 141 -16.36 13.85 16.70
C GLU A 141 -16.34 12.35 16.98
N ASN A 142 -17.02 11.56 16.15
CA ASN A 142 -17.03 10.11 16.24
C ASN A 142 -15.65 9.52 16.00
N LEU A 143 -14.85 10.10 15.09
CA LEU A 143 -13.45 9.71 14.89
C LEU A 143 -12.61 9.94 16.14
N VAL A 144 -12.75 11.10 16.79
CA VAL A 144 -12.03 11.42 18.03
C VAL A 144 -12.44 10.50 19.19
N ASN A 145 -13.72 10.13 19.25
CA ASN A 145 -14.28 9.28 20.30
C ASN A 145 -14.21 7.76 19.99
N ASP A 146 -13.62 7.36 18.85
CA ASP A 146 -13.59 5.97 18.35
C ASP A 146 -14.99 5.30 18.20
N ASN A 147 -16.01 6.09 17.87
CA ASN A 147 -17.37 5.63 17.57
C ASN A 147 -17.47 5.15 16.11
N LYS A 148 -16.76 4.07 15.78
CA LYS A 148 -16.69 3.47 14.43
C LYS A 148 -18.02 2.93 13.92
N VAL A 149 -18.25 3.05 12.61
CA VAL A 149 -19.43 2.55 11.89
C VAL A 149 -19.35 1.04 11.71
N ASN A 150 -18.19 0.53 11.30
CA ASN A 150 -17.95 -0.89 11.10
C ASN A 150 -17.34 -1.52 12.35
N LYS A 151 -17.82 -2.73 12.70
CA LYS A 151 -17.32 -3.50 13.85
C LYS A 151 -15.95 -4.12 13.58
N ASP A 152 -15.81 -4.72 12.41
CA ASP A 152 -14.59 -5.41 11.96
C ASP A 152 -13.86 -4.53 10.93
N PRO A 153 -12.52 -4.55 10.89
CA PRO A 153 -11.76 -3.71 9.96
C PRO A 153 -12.08 -4.09 8.51
N TYR A 154 -12.22 -3.08 7.66
CA TYR A 154 -12.31 -3.25 6.21
C TYR A 154 -10.90 -3.31 5.62
N TYR A 155 -10.62 -4.37 4.85
CA TYR A 155 -9.42 -4.45 4.04
C TYR A 155 -9.84 -4.49 2.58
N ASN A 156 -9.45 -3.46 1.82
CA ASN A 156 -9.69 -3.41 0.39
C ASN A 156 -8.94 -4.55 -0.31
N TYR A 157 -9.67 -5.38 -1.06
CA TYR A 157 -9.12 -6.53 -1.76
C TYR A 157 -7.91 -6.16 -2.64
N TYR A 158 -8.02 -5.15 -3.50
CA TYR A 158 -6.99 -4.78 -4.46
C TYR A 158 -5.75 -4.15 -3.80
N GLN A 159 -5.94 -3.52 -2.65
CA GLN A 159 -4.84 -2.97 -1.85
C GLN A 159 -4.10 -4.07 -1.06
N TYR A 160 -4.81 -5.12 -0.65
CA TYR A 160 -4.30 -6.16 0.25
C TYR A 160 -4.09 -7.53 -0.40
N ILE A 161 -4.33 -7.70 -1.70
CA ILE A 161 -4.00 -8.92 -2.42
C ILE A 161 -2.47 -9.11 -2.48
N PRO A 162 -1.93 -10.29 -2.10
CA PRO A 162 -0.49 -10.55 -2.20
C PRO A 162 -0.03 -10.64 -3.65
N HIS A 163 1.17 -10.12 -3.96
CA HIS A 163 1.82 -10.23 -5.27
C HIS A 163 2.07 -11.68 -5.71
N ARG A 164 2.00 -12.66 -4.79
CA ARG A 164 2.10 -14.11 -5.08
C ARG A 164 0.81 -14.74 -5.61
N THR A 165 -0.21 -13.93 -5.86
CA THR A 165 -1.40 -14.30 -6.64
C THR A 165 -1.08 -14.35 -8.13
N THR A 166 -2.05 -14.78 -8.94
CA THR A 166 -1.92 -14.90 -10.39
C THR A 166 -2.97 -14.02 -11.05
N SER A 167 -2.56 -13.21 -12.03
CA SER A 167 -3.48 -12.57 -12.94
C SER A 167 -3.95 -13.55 -14.00
N TYR A 168 -5.26 -13.51 -14.26
CA TYR A 168 -5.98 -14.29 -15.25
C TYR A 168 -6.67 -13.41 -16.30
N LEU A 169 -6.34 -12.11 -16.33
CA LEU A 169 -6.92 -11.15 -17.25
C LEU A 169 -6.45 -11.38 -18.70
N ASN A 170 -7.25 -10.92 -19.65
CA ASN A 170 -6.89 -10.93 -21.06
C ASN A 170 -6.03 -9.69 -21.39
N ASN A 171 -4.99 -9.86 -22.20
CA ASN A 171 -4.15 -8.77 -22.70
C ASN A 171 -4.93 -7.59 -23.31
N SER A 172 -6.09 -7.85 -23.95
CA SER A 172 -6.90 -6.79 -24.56
C SER A 172 -7.41 -5.76 -23.56
N ILE A 173 -7.60 -6.15 -22.29
CA ILE A 173 -8.09 -5.28 -21.22
C ILE A 173 -7.12 -4.11 -20.99
N TYR A 174 -5.81 -4.39 -21.00
CA TYR A 174 -4.78 -3.38 -20.71
C TYR A 174 -4.70 -2.29 -21.80
N ASN A 175 -4.81 -2.69 -23.06
CA ASN A 175 -4.87 -1.72 -24.17
C ASN A 175 -6.17 -0.92 -24.13
N ALA A 176 -7.31 -1.58 -23.91
CA ALA A 176 -8.59 -0.91 -23.78
C ALA A 176 -8.59 0.11 -22.63
N TYR A 177 -7.89 -0.20 -21.53
CA TYR A 177 -7.71 0.74 -20.43
C TYR A 177 -6.92 1.98 -20.88
N LEU A 178 -5.79 1.84 -21.58
CA LEU A 178 -5.04 2.98 -22.12
C LEU A 178 -5.84 3.77 -23.18
N ASP A 179 -6.65 3.08 -23.99
CA ASP A 179 -7.54 3.71 -24.99
C ASP A 179 -8.56 4.64 -24.31
N GLN A 180 -9.10 4.26 -23.14
CA GLN A 180 -10.03 5.10 -22.38
C GLN A 180 -9.39 6.42 -21.90
N TYR A 181 -8.07 6.43 -21.71
CA TYR A 181 -7.32 7.64 -21.36
C TYR A 181 -6.80 8.39 -22.59
N GLY A 182 -6.94 7.82 -23.80
CA GLY A 182 -6.49 8.44 -25.05
C GLY A 182 -4.98 8.54 -25.18
N VAL A 183 -4.23 7.56 -24.66
CA VAL A 183 -2.76 7.59 -24.56
C VAL A 183 -2.08 6.40 -25.25
N SER A 184 -2.81 5.68 -26.10
CA SER A 184 -2.38 4.40 -26.64
C SER A 184 -1.14 4.49 -27.52
N ASP A 185 -1.02 5.50 -28.37
CA ASP A 185 0.14 5.63 -29.27
C ASP A 185 1.35 6.28 -28.56
N GLU A 186 1.13 6.91 -27.40
CA GLU A 186 2.13 7.61 -26.62
C GLU A 186 2.69 6.78 -25.46
N SER A 187 1.90 5.86 -24.90
CA SER A 187 2.27 5.14 -23.69
C SER A 187 3.31 4.05 -23.96
N ALA A 188 4.39 4.05 -23.17
CA ALA A 188 5.34 2.94 -23.12
C ALA A 188 4.71 1.59 -22.71
N LEU A 189 3.47 1.59 -22.18
CA LEU A 189 2.76 0.40 -21.72
C LEU A 189 1.78 -0.18 -22.75
N TYR A 190 1.52 0.53 -23.84
CA TYR A 190 0.63 0.05 -24.89
C TYR A 190 1.24 -1.16 -25.62
N ASN A 191 0.44 -2.20 -25.84
CA ASN A 191 0.87 -3.50 -26.36
C ASN A 191 1.96 -4.22 -25.53
N GLN A 192 2.18 -3.83 -24.27
CA GLN A 192 3.24 -4.43 -23.43
C GLN A 192 2.77 -5.47 -22.40
N ALA A 193 1.46 -5.74 -22.27
CA ALA A 193 0.91 -6.67 -21.28
C ALA A 193 1.60 -8.06 -21.29
N ASP A 194 1.93 -8.57 -22.48
CA ASP A 194 2.64 -9.84 -22.66
C ASP A 194 3.99 -9.92 -21.92
N LEU A 195 4.69 -8.80 -21.77
CA LEU A 195 5.95 -8.76 -21.01
C LEU A 195 5.70 -9.12 -19.54
N PHE A 196 4.65 -8.57 -18.95
CA PHE A 196 4.28 -8.81 -17.56
C PHE A 196 3.81 -10.24 -17.35
N PHE A 197 3.00 -10.80 -18.26
CA PHE A 197 2.59 -12.21 -18.18
C PHE A 197 3.76 -13.19 -18.32
N LYS A 198 4.74 -12.89 -19.19
CA LYS A 198 5.98 -13.70 -19.28
C LYS A 198 6.75 -13.69 -17.95
N VAL A 199 6.83 -12.53 -17.29
CA VAL A 199 7.50 -12.37 -15.99
C VAL A 199 6.71 -13.07 -14.87
N GLN A 200 5.37 -12.96 -14.86
CA GLN A 200 4.50 -13.71 -13.96
C GLN A 200 4.75 -15.22 -14.06
N ASN A 201 4.78 -15.76 -15.27
CA ASN A 201 5.02 -17.19 -15.48
C ASN A 201 6.40 -17.65 -15.01
N LYS A 202 7.39 -16.74 -15.00
CA LYS A 202 8.77 -17.04 -14.59
C LYS A 202 8.98 -16.93 -13.07
N TYR A 203 8.44 -15.90 -12.44
CA TYR A 203 8.71 -15.56 -11.03
C TYR A 203 7.50 -15.75 -10.11
N SER A 204 6.33 -16.08 -10.65
CA SER A 204 5.06 -16.19 -9.92
C SER A 204 4.76 -14.92 -9.12
N ILE A 205 4.74 -13.81 -9.86
CA ILE A 205 4.39 -12.48 -9.38
C ILE A 205 3.26 -11.96 -10.27
N ASN A 206 2.18 -11.48 -9.67
CA ASN A 206 0.96 -11.07 -10.35
C ASN A 206 1.25 -10.00 -11.43
N ALA A 207 0.92 -10.32 -12.69
CA ALA A 207 1.15 -9.48 -13.86
C ALA A 207 0.36 -8.17 -13.78
N THR A 208 -0.92 -8.23 -13.38
CA THR A 208 -1.77 -7.04 -13.26
C THR A 208 -1.27 -6.12 -12.18
N MET A 209 -0.83 -6.63 -11.03
CA MET A 209 -0.25 -5.79 -9.97
C MET A 209 1.02 -5.07 -10.45
N MET A 210 1.93 -5.77 -11.14
CA MET A 210 3.11 -5.12 -11.72
C MET A 210 2.73 -4.09 -12.79
N TYR A 211 1.73 -4.35 -13.62
CA TYR A 211 1.26 -3.39 -14.64
C TYR A 211 0.57 -2.17 -14.00
N ALA A 212 -0.28 -2.39 -13.00
CA ALA A 212 -0.94 -1.35 -12.22
C ALA A 212 0.07 -0.44 -11.51
N LEU A 213 1.14 -1.03 -10.96
CA LEU A 213 2.24 -0.25 -10.42
C LEU A 213 2.96 0.55 -11.51
N ALA A 214 3.24 -0.04 -12.67
CA ALA A 214 3.86 0.69 -13.78
C ALA A 214 2.99 1.88 -14.24
N LEU A 215 1.67 1.71 -14.33
CA LEU A 215 0.73 2.82 -14.62
C LEU A 215 0.88 3.94 -13.59
N ASN A 216 0.97 3.61 -12.30
CA ASN A 216 1.13 4.57 -11.21
C ASN A 216 2.49 5.31 -11.27
N GLU A 217 3.59 4.57 -11.34
CA GLU A 217 4.94 5.14 -11.25
C GLU A 217 5.34 5.97 -12.47
N SER A 218 4.83 5.61 -13.65
CA SER A 218 5.20 6.26 -14.90
C SER A 218 4.16 7.23 -15.44
N GLY A 219 3.07 7.47 -14.71
CA GLY A 219 1.96 8.31 -15.18
C GLY A 219 1.36 7.75 -16.48
N LEU A 220 0.77 6.55 -16.42
CA LEU A 220 0.21 5.82 -17.56
C LEU A 220 1.24 5.43 -18.63
N GLY A 221 2.53 5.34 -18.31
CA GLY A 221 3.60 5.03 -19.27
C GLY A 221 4.14 6.24 -20.05
N LEU A 222 3.80 7.46 -19.63
CA LEU A 222 4.10 8.70 -20.36
C LEU A 222 5.30 9.48 -19.80
N SER A 223 5.80 9.11 -18.63
CA SER A 223 6.98 9.78 -18.06
C SER A 223 8.18 9.69 -19.01
N GLN A 224 9.03 10.73 -19.01
CA GLN A 224 10.26 10.72 -19.79
C GLN A 224 11.13 9.49 -19.48
N TYR A 225 11.19 9.07 -18.20
CA TYR A 225 11.91 7.87 -17.79
C TYR A 225 11.36 6.60 -18.44
N ALA A 226 10.05 6.47 -18.57
CA ALA A 226 9.43 5.32 -19.24
C ALA A 226 9.71 5.34 -20.75
N LEU A 227 9.54 6.49 -21.40
CA LEU A 227 9.64 6.65 -22.85
C LEU A 227 11.07 6.58 -23.37
N GLU A 228 12.01 7.26 -22.70
CA GLU A 228 13.40 7.40 -23.18
C GLU A 228 14.35 6.39 -22.53
N TYR A 229 14.11 6.02 -21.27
CA TYR A 229 15.03 5.19 -20.49
C TYR A 229 14.50 3.78 -20.19
N HIS A 230 13.34 3.43 -20.76
CA HIS A 230 12.64 2.17 -20.50
C HIS A 230 12.43 1.89 -19.00
N ASN A 231 12.29 2.92 -18.17
CA ASN A 231 12.16 2.80 -16.73
C ASN A 231 10.72 3.11 -16.30
N LEU A 232 9.94 2.04 -16.12
CA LEU A 232 8.52 2.11 -15.77
C LEU A 232 8.27 2.36 -14.27
N PHE A 233 9.25 2.07 -13.41
CA PHE A 233 9.04 1.98 -11.96
C PHE A 233 9.84 3.02 -11.16
N GLY A 234 10.62 3.85 -11.84
CA GLY A 234 11.43 4.93 -11.22
C GLY A 234 12.61 4.45 -10.38
N HIS A 235 12.83 3.14 -10.25
CA HIS A 235 13.94 2.58 -9.49
C HIS A 235 15.20 2.39 -10.34
N ALA A 236 16.36 2.41 -9.70
CA ALA A 236 17.64 2.29 -10.39
C ALA A 236 17.84 0.91 -11.06
N ALA A 237 18.45 0.90 -12.24
CA ALA A 237 18.99 -0.24 -12.94
C ALA A 237 20.22 -0.80 -12.20
N ILE A 238 19.94 -1.73 -11.28
CA ILE A 238 20.97 -2.46 -10.55
C ILE A 238 21.80 -3.27 -11.57
N ASP A 239 23.11 -3.06 -11.56
CA ASP A 239 24.15 -3.78 -12.32
C ASP A 239 24.26 -3.54 -13.84
N GLU A 240 23.48 -2.64 -14.47
CA GLU A 240 23.54 -2.47 -15.94
C GLU A 240 24.29 -1.24 -16.46
N ASN A 241 24.49 -0.18 -15.67
CA ASN A 241 25.26 0.99 -16.13
C ASN A 241 25.83 1.88 -15.00
N PRO A 242 27.16 2.02 -14.84
CA PRO A 242 27.76 2.96 -13.88
C PRO A 242 27.46 4.44 -14.20
N ASP A 243 27.18 4.77 -15.47
CA ASP A 243 27.06 6.16 -15.95
C ASP A 243 25.62 6.68 -15.96
N ASN A 244 24.61 5.80 -15.97
CA ASN A 244 23.19 6.17 -15.86
C ASN A 244 22.40 5.09 -15.13
N ALA A 245 22.34 5.21 -13.80
CA ALA A 245 21.66 4.26 -12.93
C ALA A 245 20.15 4.17 -13.18
N ASN A 246 19.51 4.98 -14.03
CA ASN A 246 18.06 4.98 -14.22
C ASN A 246 17.61 4.39 -15.57
N GLN A 247 18.52 3.90 -16.42
CA GLN A 247 18.19 3.41 -17.75
C GLN A 247 18.29 1.88 -17.84
N TYR A 248 17.27 1.26 -18.45
CA TYR A 248 17.27 -0.17 -18.77
C TYR A 248 17.50 -0.41 -20.27
N SER A 249 18.12 -1.54 -20.58
CA SER A 249 18.34 -1.99 -21.96
C SER A 249 17.03 -2.19 -22.75
N SER A 250 15.92 -2.50 -22.08
CA SER A 250 14.58 -2.63 -22.65
C SER A 250 13.51 -2.63 -21.56
N LEU A 251 12.24 -2.43 -21.92
CA LEU A 251 11.10 -2.61 -21.00
C LEU A 251 11.05 -4.04 -20.43
N ALA A 252 11.41 -5.05 -21.23
CA ALA A 252 11.46 -6.43 -20.78
C ALA A 252 12.47 -6.65 -19.64
N GLU A 253 13.63 -5.98 -19.71
CA GLU A 253 14.62 -6.02 -18.64
C GLU A 253 14.14 -5.22 -17.42
N CYS A 254 13.55 -4.03 -17.61
CA CYS A 254 12.95 -3.25 -16.53
C CYS A 254 11.94 -4.07 -15.70
N VAL A 255 10.97 -4.72 -16.36
CA VAL A 255 9.95 -5.55 -15.69
C VAL A 255 10.57 -6.78 -15.02
N LYS A 256 11.58 -7.41 -15.64
CA LYS A 256 12.32 -8.52 -15.04
C LYS A 256 13.07 -8.09 -13.77
N GLN A 257 13.73 -6.93 -13.81
CA GLN A 257 14.50 -6.36 -12.70
C GLN A 257 13.58 -6.01 -11.54
N HIS A 258 12.44 -5.38 -11.83
CA HIS A 258 11.40 -5.13 -10.85
C HIS A 258 10.95 -6.43 -10.15
N ALA A 259 10.55 -7.44 -10.92
CA ALA A 259 10.08 -8.71 -10.39
C ALA A 259 11.13 -9.47 -9.58
N TYR A 260 12.37 -9.53 -10.05
CA TYR A 260 13.40 -10.31 -9.40
C TYR A 260 14.08 -9.56 -8.25
N ASN A 261 14.67 -8.39 -8.53
CA ASN A 261 15.52 -7.69 -7.58
C ASN A 261 14.74 -6.86 -6.56
N PHE A 262 13.65 -6.21 -6.96
CA PHE A 262 12.86 -5.39 -6.04
C PHE A 262 11.84 -6.24 -5.29
N LEU A 263 11.09 -7.09 -6.01
CA LEU A 263 10.05 -7.90 -5.40
C LEU A 263 10.62 -9.19 -4.79
N GLN A 264 11.10 -10.14 -5.59
CA GLN A 264 11.49 -11.47 -5.06
C GLN A 264 12.64 -11.43 -4.03
N GLN A 265 13.68 -10.63 -4.27
CA GLN A 265 14.81 -10.50 -3.33
C GLN A 265 14.49 -9.59 -2.14
N GLY A 266 13.56 -8.63 -2.32
CA GLY A 266 13.25 -7.58 -1.36
C GLY A 266 11.86 -7.69 -0.75
N TYR A 267 10.89 -6.97 -1.31
CA TYR A 267 9.56 -6.78 -0.71
C TYR A 267 8.72 -8.05 -0.52
N LEU A 268 9.09 -9.16 -1.17
CA LEU A 268 8.43 -10.46 -1.04
C LEU A 268 9.32 -11.46 -0.27
N ASN A 269 10.42 -11.01 0.34
CA ASN A 269 11.35 -11.85 1.07
C ASN A 269 11.23 -11.58 2.59
N PRO A 270 10.66 -12.51 3.38
CA PRO A 270 10.55 -12.35 4.83
C PRO A 270 11.86 -12.13 5.60
N ASN A 271 13.01 -12.36 4.97
CA ASN A 271 14.33 -12.12 5.55
C ASN A 271 14.93 -10.75 5.17
N ASP A 272 14.28 -9.97 4.30
CA ASP A 272 14.71 -8.63 3.91
C ASP A 272 14.09 -7.58 4.84
N SER A 273 14.86 -6.55 5.20
CA SER A 273 14.40 -5.49 6.12
C SER A 273 13.26 -4.64 5.57
N ARG A 274 13.03 -4.66 4.26
CA ARG A 274 11.92 -3.94 3.62
C ARG A 274 10.59 -4.70 3.73
N TYR A 275 10.62 -5.97 4.13
CA TYR A 275 9.44 -6.84 4.14
C TYR A 275 8.44 -6.48 5.24
N HIS A 276 7.26 -6.02 4.82
CA HIS A 276 6.10 -5.76 5.70
C HIS A 276 4.82 -6.43 5.17
N GLY A 277 4.98 -7.41 4.28
CA GLY A 277 3.90 -8.03 3.50
C GLY A 277 4.05 -7.79 2.01
N SER A 278 3.60 -8.75 1.19
CA SER A 278 3.73 -8.70 -0.27
C SER A 278 2.54 -8.07 -0.99
N TRP A 279 1.74 -7.22 -0.35
CA TRP A 279 0.64 -6.46 -0.96
C TRP A 279 0.99 -4.97 -1.02
N PHE A 280 0.24 -4.17 -1.78
CA PHE A 280 0.50 -2.72 -1.86
C PHE A 280 0.40 -2.05 -0.49
N GLY A 281 -0.72 -2.26 0.19
CA GLY A 281 -0.92 -1.87 1.59
C GLY A 281 -0.92 -0.36 1.83
N ASP A 282 -0.47 0.02 3.01
CA ASP A 282 -0.48 1.37 3.57
C ASP A 282 0.80 1.62 4.40
N LYS A 283 0.82 2.66 5.24
CA LYS A 283 1.99 2.96 6.07
C LYS A 283 2.13 2.05 7.30
N ALA A 284 1.15 1.22 7.61
CA ALA A 284 1.23 0.21 8.67
C ALA A 284 1.56 -1.21 8.15
N SER A 285 1.35 -1.50 6.86
CA SER A 285 1.51 -2.84 6.32
C SER A 285 1.72 -2.84 4.81
N GLY A 286 2.48 -3.80 4.29
CA GLY A 286 2.73 -3.98 2.86
C GLY A 286 3.89 -3.16 2.31
N ILE A 287 3.96 -3.07 0.99
CA ILE A 287 5.08 -2.45 0.27
C ILE A 287 5.19 -0.94 0.57
N ASN A 288 4.06 -0.25 0.74
CA ASN A 288 4.00 1.19 0.94
C ASN A 288 4.74 1.67 2.22
N VAL A 289 4.95 0.79 3.21
CA VAL A 289 5.72 1.12 4.43
C VAL A 289 7.07 1.76 4.06
N ASN A 290 7.80 1.14 3.13
CA ASN A 290 9.16 1.57 2.76
C ASN A 290 9.32 2.05 1.30
N TYR A 291 8.32 1.85 0.43
CA TYR A 291 8.48 2.09 -1.01
C TYR A 291 8.38 3.57 -1.40
N ALA A 292 7.39 4.29 -0.87
CA ALA A 292 7.09 5.67 -1.28
C ALA A 292 6.87 6.58 -0.08
N SER A 293 7.16 7.87 -0.23
CA SER A 293 6.82 8.87 0.80
C SER A 293 5.34 9.26 0.80
N ASP A 294 4.65 9.00 -0.31
CA ASP A 294 3.21 9.18 -0.43
C ASP A 294 2.47 8.20 0.49
N PRO A 295 1.74 8.68 1.52
CA PRO A 295 1.02 7.80 2.44
C PRO A 295 -0.04 6.94 1.72
N TYR A 296 -0.55 7.37 0.57
CA TYR A 296 -1.62 6.70 -0.16
C TYR A 296 -1.15 6.06 -1.47
N TRP A 297 0.16 5.87 -1.65
CA TRP A 297 0.75 5.19 -2.81
C TRP A 297 0.11 3.82 -3.07
N GLY A 298 -0.09 3.03 -2.01
CA GLY A 298 -0.65 1.69 -2.14
C GLY A 298 -2.11 1.69 -2.62
N GLU A 299 -2.90 2.70 -2.22
CA GLU A 299 -4.27 2.88 -2.73
C GLU A 299 -4.28 3.32 -4.20
N LYS A 300 -3.36 4.21 -4.59
CA LYS A 300 -3.23 4.68 -5.99
C LYS A 300 -2.83 3.56 -6.95
N ALA A 301 -1.84 2.74 -6.57
CA ALA A 301 -1.47 1.56 -7.34
C ALA A 301 -2.61 0.52 -7.38
N ALA A 302 -3.28 0.28 -6.25
CA ALA A 302 -4.42 -0.64 -6.18
C ALA A 302 -5.63 -0.17 -7.00
N SER A 303 -5.86 1.14 -7.11
CA SER A 303 -6.91 1.72 -7.95
C SER A 303 -6.75 1.30 -9.41
N PHE A 304 -5.54 1.35 -9.98
CA PHE A 304 -5.30 0.85 -11.33
C PHE A 304 -5.62 -0.65 -11.46
N TYR A 305 -5.28 -1.46 -10.45
CA TYR A 305 -5.64 -2.87 -10.46
C TYR A 305 -7.16 -3.07 -10.43
N TYR A 306 -7.87 -2.35 -9.57
CA TYR A 306 -9.32 -2.41 -9.49
C TYR A 306 -9.99 -2.12 -10.85
N HIS A 307 -9.55 -1.08 -11.57
CA HIS A 307 -10.13 -0.76 -12.88
C HIS A 307 -9.76 -1.77 -13.97
N LEU A 308 -8.58 -2.39 -13.90
CA LEU A 308 -8.20 -3.45 -14.84
C LEU A 308 -8.99 -4.75 -14.58
N ASP A 309 -9.36 -5.03 -13.34
CA ASP A 309 -10.16 -6.21 -12.96
C ASP A 309 -11.65 -5.85 -12.79
N GLU A 310 -12.21 -5.07 -13.72
CA GLU A 310 -13.60 -4.57 -13.66
C GLU A 310 -14.64 -5.70 -13.46
N ASP A 311 -14.43 -6.84 -14.11
CA ASP A 311 -15.29 -8.03 -14.01
C ASP A 311 -15.01 -8.90 -12.76
N GLY A 312 -14.03 -8.53 -11.94
CA GLY A 312 -13.65 -9.26 -10.73
C GLY A 312 -13.06 -10.65 -10.97
N ILE A 313 -12.48 -10.90 -12.15
CA ILE A 313 -11.92 -12.20 -12.57
C ILE A 313 -10.76 -12.61 -11.65
N ASP A 314 -9.83 -11.69 -11.40
CA ASP A 314 -8.72 -11.95 -10.49
C ASP A 314 -9.20 -12.03 -9.05
N GLN A 315 -10.17 -11.20 -8.66
CA GLN A 315 -10.81 -11.26 -7.35
C GLN A 315 -11.43 -12.62 -7.03
N GLU A 316 -12.19 -13.18 -7.97
CA GLU A 316 -12.83 -14.49 -7.82
C GLU A 316 -11.80 -15.62 -7.72
N LYS A 317 -10.76 -15.57 -8.55
CA LYS A 317 -9.81 -16.68 -8.70
C LYS A 317 -8.71 -16.72 -7.65
N ASN A 318 -8.45 -15.61 -6.95
CA ASN A 318 -7.40 -15.53 -5.92
C ASN A 318 -8.02 -15.30 -4.52
N PRO A 319 -8.50 -16.36 -3.84
CA PRO A 319 -9.07 -16.21 -2.52
C PRO A 319 -8.00 -15.79 -1.49
N ILE A 320 -8.17 -14.61 -0.92
CA ILE A 320 -7.29 -14.10 0.14
C ILE A 320 -8.01 -14.04 1.49
N LYS A 321 -7.22 -13.96 2.55
CA LYS A 321 -7.70 -13.57 3.87
C LYS A 321 -6.72 -12.59 4.50
N THR A 322 -7.23 -11.42 4.86
CA THR A 322 -6.50 -10.35 5.55
C THR A 322 -7.02 -10.19 6.97
N ILE A 323 -6.13 -10.19 7.95
CA ILE A 323 -6.47 -9.91 9.35
C ILE A 323 -5.35 -9.13 10.04
N GLN A 324 -5.72 -8.39 11.08
CA GLN A 324 -4.77 -7.94 12.09
C GLN A 324 -4.58 -9.04 13.14
N LEU A 325 -3.34 -9.45 13.40
CA LEU A 325 -3.05 -10.59 14.26
C LEU A 325 -3.26 -10.28 15.75
N SER A 326 -4.04 -11.11 16.43
CA SER A 326 -4.22 -11.06 17.89
C SER A 326 -3.06 -11.69 18.68
N LYS A 327 -2.21 -12.48 18.01
CA LYS A 327 -1.00 -13.15 18.54
C LYS A 327 -0.02 -13.47 17.41
N ASP A 328 1.22 -13.82 17.76
CA ASP A 328 2.24 -14.23 16.79
C ASP A 328 1.75 -15.39 15.90
N LEU A 329 2.00 -15.28 14.59
CA LEU A 329 1.66 -16.28 13.59
C LEU A 329 2.93 -16.89 12.99
N LYS A 330 3.18 -18.16 13.32
CA LYS A 330 4.27 -18.94 12.72
C LYS A 330 3.89 -19.41 11.32
N VAL A 331 4.79 -19.21 10.37
CA VAL A 331 4.68 -19.75 9.02
C VAL A 331 5.60 -20.96 8.88
N TYR A 332 5.00 -22.12 8.65
CA TYR A 332 5.68 -23.40 8.61
C TYR A 332 6.05 -23.81 7.18
N ALA A 333 7.20 -24.43 7.03
CA ALA A 333 7.65 -25.05 5.80
C ALA A 333 6.68 -26.18 5.33
N PRO A 334 6.82 -26.70 4.09
CA PRO A 334 5.99 -27.79 3.57
C PRO A 334 5.90 -29.03 4.46
N ASN A 335 6.93 -29.30 5.27
CA ASN A 335 6.94 -30.41 6.23
C ASN A 335 6.11 -30.16 7.51
N LYS A 336 5.54 -28.95 7.67
CA LYS A 336 4.73 -28.49 8.83
C LYS A 336 5.46 -28.52 10.18
N LYS A 337 6.79 -28.62 10.17
CA LYS A 337 7.62 -28.70 11.38
C LYS A 337 8.52 -27.48 11.48
N ASP A 338 9.29 -27.21 10.44
CA ASP A 338 10.23 -26.09 10.42
C ASP A 338 9.45 -24.79 10.30
N VAL A 339 9.84 -23.79 11.09
CA VAL A 339 9.28 -22.44 11.04
C VAL A 339 10.19 -21.62 10.15
N LEU A 340 9.67 -21.10 9.05
CA LEU A 340 10.44 -20.27 8.12
C LEU A 340 10.56 -18.83 8.64
N TYR A 341 9.45 -18.28 9.14
CA TYR A 341 9.39 -16.94 9.72
C TYR A 341 8.13 -16.81 10.59
N THR A 342 7.99 -15.68 11.29
CA THR A 342 6.88 -15.42 12.21
C THR A 342 6.43 -13.98 12.08
N TYR A 343 5.16 -13.77 11.76
CA TYR A 343 4.51 -12.47 11.92
C TYR A 343 4.20 -12.22 13.39
N LYS A 344 4.27 -10.97 13.81
CA LYS A 344 4.06 -10.56 15.19
C LYS A 344 2.61 -10.20 15.45
N LYS A 345 2.23 -10.32 16.72
CA LYS A 345 0.98 -9.75 17.22
C LYS A 345 0.89 -8.27 16.80
N GLY A 346 -0.24 -7.88 16.23
CA GLY A 346 -0.50 -6.51 15.77
C GLY A 346 -0.27 -6.32 14.28
N ASP A 347 0.52 -7.18 13.62
CA ASP A 347 0.74 -7.12 12.18
C ASP A 347 -0.57 -7.32 11.44
N ILE A 348 -0.80 -6.51 10.40
CA ILE A 348 -1.83 -6.77 9.40
C ILE A 348 -1.20 -7.73 8.38
N VAL A 349 -1.83 -8.88 8.17
CA VAL A 349 -1.31 -9.94 7.31
C VAL A 349 -2.38 -10.38 6.33
N SER A 350 -2.05 -10.36 5.04
CA SER A 350 -2.85 -10.94 3.97
C SER A 350 -2.19 -12.20 3.41
N VAL A 351 -2.97 -13.27 3.24
CA VAL A 351 -2.47 -14.53 2.69
C VAL A 351 -3.34 -15.01 1.53
N HIS A 352 -2.69 -15.50 0.46
CA HIS A 352 -3.36 -16.17 -0.64
C HIS A 352 -3.58 -17.66 -0.30
N ILE A 353 -4.84 -18.07 -0.17
CA ILE A 353 -5.22 -19.42 0.26
C ILE A 353 -5.24 -20.38 -0.93
N LEU A 354 -4.29 -21.33 -0.95
CA LEU A 354 -4.25 -22.38 -1.97
C LEU A 354 -5.15 -23.57 -1.62
N LYS A 355 -5.28 -23.88 -0.31
CA LYS A 355 -6.17 -24.94 0.17
C LYS A 355 -6.57 -24.72 1.61
N ASP A 356 -7.85 -24.89 1.87
CA ASP A 356 -8.39 -24.95 3.22
C ASP A 356 -8.32 -26.38 3.80
N GLY A 357 -7.36 -26.65 4.68
CA GLY A 357 -7.09 -27.98 5.24
C GLY A 357 -7.58 -28.16 6.68
N ILE A 358 -7.52 -29.40 7.19
CA ILE A 358 -7.78 -29.66 8.61
C ILE A 358 -6.62 -29.08 9.44
N GLY A 359 -6.93 -28.17 10.37
CA GLY A 359 -5.98 -27.53 11.30
C GLY A 359 -5.07 -26.45 10.68
N TYR A 360 -4.82 -26.49 9.37
CA TYR A 360 -3.90 -25.60 8.67
C TYR A 360 -4.51 -25.03 7.38
N TYR A 361 -4.16 -23.80 7.04
CA TYR A 361 -4.25 -23.31 5.66
C TYR A 361 -2.95 -23.66 4.92
N LYS A 362 -3.07 -24.13 3.68
CA LYS A 362 -1.97 -24.12 2.71
C LYS A 362 -2.05 -22.79 1.96
N ILE A 363 -0.99 -22.00 2.01
CA ILE A 363 -0.95 -20.68 1.38
C ILE A 363 0.24 -20.58 0.41
N SER A 364 0.19 -19.63 -0.52
CA SER A 364 1.38 -19.24 -1.29
C SER A 364 2.48 -18.80 -0.32
N SER A 365 3.73 -19.15 -0.61
CA SER A 365 4.85 -18.68 0.19
C SER A 365 5.31 -17.29 -0.25
N GLU A 366 5.78 -16.46 0.66
CA GLU A 366 6.21 -15.09 0.30
C GLU A 366 7.44 -15.13 -0.63
N ALA A 367 8.39 -16.02 -0.36
CA ALA A 367 9.55 -16.27 -1.22
C ALA A 367 9.59 -17.74 -1.70
N PRO A 368 10.41 -18.08 -2.72
CA PRO A 368 10.59 -19.46 -3.14
C PRO A 368 11.06 -20.34 -1.97
N VAL A 369 10.54 -21.57 -1.88
CA VAL A 369 10.90 -22.53 -0.84
C VAL A 369 11.69 -23.67 -1.45
N LYS A 370 12.89 -23.93 -0.92
CA LYS A 370 13.75 -25.06 -1.32
C LYS A 370 14.32 -25.72 -0.07
N ASN A 371 14.24 -27.05 0.00
CA ASN A 371 14.74 -27.82 1.15
C ASN A 371 14.17 -27.37 2.51
N ASN A 372 12.88 -27.01 2.56
CA ASN A 372 12.21 -26.45 3.75
C ASN A 372 12.84 -25.16 4.29
N ASP A 373 13.45 -24.35 3.43
CA ASP A 373 13.96 -23.02 3.75
C ASP A 373 13.59 -22.01 2.64
N LEU A 374 13.58 -20.72 2.97
CA LEU A 374 13.42 -19.64 2.00
C LEU A 374 14.67 -19.52 1.15
N ASN A 375 14.52 -19.50 -0.17
CA ASN A 375 15.63 -19.40 -1.11
C ASN A 375 15.26 -18.50 -2.29
N VAL A 376 15.46 -17.20 -2.12
CA VAL A 376 15.16 -16.17 -3.12
C VAL A 376 15.90 -16.32 -4.45
N ASN A 377 16.98 -17.11 -4.49
CA ASN A 377 17.71 -17.43 -5.74
C ASN A 377 17.13 -18.64 -6.49
N SER A 378 16.15 -19.32 -5.90
CA SER A 378 15.47 -20.46 -6.53
C SER A 378 14.27 -20.03 -7.36
N LYS A 379 13.86 -20.88 -8.30
CA LYS A 379 12.59 -20.69 -9.02
C LYS A 379 11.43 -20.88 -8.04
N TYR A 380 10.41 -20.02 -8.14
CA TYR A 380 9.24 -20.06 -7.25
C TYR A 380 8.33 -21.31 -7.44
N LYS A 381 8.57 -22.15 -8.45
CA LYS A 381 7.72 -23.29 -8.87
C LYS A 381 6.98 -24.00 -7.72
N ASN A 382 5.68 -23.71 -7.59
CA ASN A 382 4.77 -24.29 -6.60
C ASN A 382 5.26 -24.15 -5.15
N SER A 383 5.90 -23.03 -4.80
CA SER A 383 6.31 -22.76 -3.43
C SER A 383 5.07 -22.43 -2.59
N TYR A 384 4.92 -23.16 -1.47
CA TYR A 384 3.81 -23.01 -0.54
C TYR A 384 4.30 -23.24 0.88
N VAL A 385 3.53 -22.72 1.83
CA VAL A 385 3.77 -22.85 3.27
C VAL A 385 2.46 -23.16 3.98
N TYR A 386 2.55 -23.40 5.28
CA TYR A 386 1.38 -23.66 6.11
C TYR A 386 1.31 -22.69 7.28
N ILE A 387 0.08 -22.27 7.60
CA ILE A 387 -0.23 -21.54 8.84
C ILE A 387 -1.32 -22.29 9.61
N LYS A 388 -1.27 -22.25 10.94
CA LYS A 388 -2.28 -22.88 11.79
C LYS A 388 -3.53 -22.01 11.83
N LYS A 389 -4.69 -22.61 11.57
CA LYS A 389 -5.98 -21.91 11.62
C LYS A 389 -6.30 -21.32 12.99
N SER A 390 -5.90 -22.03 14.05
CA SER A 390 -6.10 -21.58 15.44
C SER A 390 -5.31 -20.32 15.77
N ASP A 391 -4.25 -20.05 15.01
CA ASP A 391 -3.31 -18.95 15.24
C ASP A 391 -3.59 -17.76 14.32
N PHE A 392 -4.30 -17.98 13.21
CA PHE A 392 -4.68 -16.93 12.26
C PHE A 392 -6.02 -16.28 12.65
N LYS A 393 -5.98 -15.51 13.74
CA LYS A 393 -7.12 -14.83 14.36
C LYS A 393 -6.79 -13.43 14.85
#